data_AF-A0A437UVL6-F1
#
_entry.id   AF-A0A437UVL6-F1
#
_cell.length_a   1.000
_cell.length_b   1.000
_cell.length_c   1.000
_cell.angle_alpha   90.00
_cell.angle_beta   90.00
_cell.angle_gamma   90.00
#
_symmetry.space_group_name_H-M   'P 1'
#
loop_
_entity.id
_entity.type
_entity.pdbx_description
1 polymer ?
#
loop_
_entity_poly.entity_id
_entity_poly.type
_entity_poly.pdbx_seq_one_letter_code
_entity_poly.pdbx_strand_id
1 'polypeptide(L)'
;MQRIGYFGASAHRGRMFFLKAATLHARTGKRGGAMNLLLDGSDRAQALLVLEDGTAFSGRSCGAAGEAIGRIAFDTDIFGYQAALADEGYRGAIVAFTYPQIGNFGVNAEAPAHALPVGIVVHDMVRTPSSWQCEKDLPAYLAEQGIVGIEDIDVRALVAQLRDRPGIWAAISTRMLDAEILATRVRVRKGGEAHA
;
A
#
# COMPACT_ATOMS: atom_id res chain seq x y z
N MET A 1 -8.29 18.36 -15.74
CA MET A 1 -8.64 19.02 -14.46
C MET A 1 -9.96 18.44 -13.94
N GLN A 2 -9.90 17.25 -13.34
CA GLN A 2 -10.91 16.78 -12.40
C GLN A 2 -10.16 16.35 -11.14
N ARG A 3 -10.37 17.15 -10.10
CA ARG A 3 -9.79 17.02 -8.78
C ARG A 3 -10.56 15.94 -8.01
N ILE A 4 -9.82 15.01 -7.42
CA ILE A 4 -9.96 14.55 -6.03
C ILE A 4 -11.39 14.20 -5.60
N GLY A 5 -11.68 12.90 -5.52
CA GLY A 5 -12.86 12.39 -4.83
C GLY A 5 -12.72 12.45 -3.31
N TYR A 6 -12.99 13.62 -2.71
CA TYR A 6 -13.32 13.75 -1.29
C TYR A 6 -14.86 13.73 -1.16
N PHE A 7 -15.43 12.68 -0.59
CA PHE A 7 -16.86 12.68 -0.23
C PHE A 7 -17.04 13.06 1.23
N GLY A 8 -17.65 14.23 1.44
CA GLY A 8 -18.00 14.77 2.75
C GLY A 8 -19.15 14.04 3.42
N ALA A 9 -19.12 14.04 4.75
CA ALA A 9 -20.12 13.48 5.64
C ALA A 9 -21.46 14.23 5.57
N SER A 10 -22.57 13.49 5.65
CA SER A 10 -23.85 14.00 6.15
C SER A 10 -24.62 12.89 6.85
N ALA A 11 -25.01 13.17 8.09
CA ALA A 11 -25.74 12.29 8.98
C ALA A 11 -27.25 12.42 8.75
N HIS A 12 -28.00 11.32 8.73
CA HIS A 12 -29.35 11.27 9.28
C HIS A 12 -29.82 9.82 9.57
N ARG A 13 -30.01 9.56 10.87
CA ARG A 13 -30.98 8.68 11.56
C ARG A 13 -31.82 7.69 10.72
N GLY A 14 -31.78 6.41 11.14
CA GLY A 14 -33.02 5.63 11.31
C GLY A 14 -32.91 4.11 11.19
N ARG A 15 -33.30 3.43 12.29
CA ARG A 15 -33.88 2.08 12.41
C ARG A 15 -32.96 0.86 12.60
N MET A 16 -32.78 0.60 13.89
CA MET A 16 -32.80 -0.67 14.61
C MET A 16 -33.70 -1.76 13.98
N PHE A 17 -33.13 -2.94 13.69
CA PHE A 17 -33.81 -4.24 13.72
C PHE A 17 -32.83 -5.32 14.21
N PHE A 18 -33.34 -6.18 15.08
CA PHE A 18 -32.63 -7.20 15.86
C PHE A 18 -32.60 -8.57 15.16
N LEU A 19 -31.65 -9.40 15.60
CA LEU A 19 -31.61 -10.88 15.61
C LEU A 19 -31.28 -11.66 14.31
N LYS A 20 -30.08 -12.29 14.29
CA LYS A 20 -29.91 -13.68 14.76
C LYS A 20 -28.42 -14.05 14.89
N ALA A 21 -28.10 -14.66 16.04
CA ALA A 21 -26.84 -15.33 16.27
C ALA A 21 -26.72 -16.60 15.41
N ALA A 22 -25.57 -16.79 14.77
CA ALA A 22 -25.14 -18.05 14.21
C ALA A 22 -23.73 -18.36 14.75
N THR A 23 -23.70 -19.30 15.67
CA THR A 23 -22.53 -19.82 16.36
C THR A 23 -21.77 -20.80 15.44
N LEU A 24 -20.44 -20.69 15.45
CA LEU A 24 -19.41 -21.63 14.97
C LEU A 24 -19.35 -21.93 13.45
N HIS A 25 -18.20 -21.62 12.83
CA HIS A 25 -17.06 -22.55 12.72
C HIS A 25 -15.83 -21.78 12.24
N ALA A 26 -14.89 -21.51 13.16
CA ALA A 26 -13.54 -21.11 12.80
C ALA A 26 -12.90 -22.26 12.03
N ARG A 27 -12.83 -22.13 10.71
CA ARG A 27 -11.97 -22.99 9.87
C ARG A 27 -10.59 -22.36 9.84
N THR A 28 -9.74 -22.84 10.74
CA THR A 28 -8.29 -22.69 10.71
C THR A 28 -7.75 -23.41 9.47
N GLY A 29 -7.88 -22.75 8.32
CA GLY A 29 -7.34 -23.21 7.06
C GLY A 29 -5.92 -22.70 6.89
N LYS A 30 -4.94 -23.41 7.46
CA LYS A 30 -3.55 -23.38 6.96
C LYS A 30 -3.60 -23.76 5.48
N ARG A 31 -3.76 -22.78 4.60
CA ARG A 31 -3.36 -22.88 3.19
C ARG A 31 -1.98 -22.23 3.08
N GLY A 32 -1.01 -22.88 3.70
CA GLY A 32 0.37 -22.81 3.22
C GLY A 32 0.41 -23.55 1.89
N GLY A 33 -0.12 -22.92 0.84
CA GLY A 33 0.14 -23.35 -0.53
C GLY A 33 1.61 -23.12 -0.78
N ALA A 34 2.34 -24.18 -1.10
CA ALA A 34 3.73 -24.11 -1.50
C ALA A 34 3.90 -23.00 -2.55
N MET A 35 4.48 -21.88 -2.12
CA MET A 35 4.99 -20.84 -3.01
C MET A 35 6.08 -21.54 -3.82
N ASN A 36 5.95 -21.55 -5.15
CA ASN A 36 6.91 -22.19 -6.03
C ASN A 36 8.32 -21.67 -5.72
N LEU A 37 9.13 -22.48 -5.03
CA LEU A 37 10.53 -22.20 -4.66
C LEU A 37 11.41 -21.97 -5.91
N LEU A 38 10.94 -22.40 -7.08
CA LEU A 38 11.58 -22.18 -8.39
C LEU A 38 11.53 -20.71 -8.88
N LEU A 39 10.72 -19.83 -8.26
CA LEU A 39 10.66 -18.40 -8.55
C LEU A 39 11.31 -17.51 -7.47
N ASP A 40 11.85 -18.10 -6.40
CA ASP A 40 12.51 -17.42 -5.28
C ASP A 40 13.95 -16.97 -5.61
N GLY A 41 14.22 -16.67 -6.89
CA GLY A 41 15.54 -16.21 -7.35
C GLY A 41 15.84 -14.76 -6.97
N SER A 42 15.09 -14.15 -6.05
CA SER A 42 15.31 -12.77 -5.65
C SER A 42 15.61 -12.68 -4.17
N ASP A 43 16.83 -12.26 -3.84
CA ASP A 43 17.36 -11.99 -2.49
C ASP A 43 16.67 -10.77 -1.82
N ARG A 44 15.36 -10.64 -2.00
CA ARG A 44 14.56 -9.50 -1.57
C ARG A 44 13.91 -9.83 -0.23
N ALA A 45 14.13 -8.96 0.75
CA ALA A 45 13.52 -9.10 2.07
C ALA A 45 11.98 -9.20 1.96
N GLN A 46 11.40 -10.06 2.79
CA GLN A 46 9.96 -10.19 2.89
C GLN A 46 9.32 -8.89 3.41
N ALA A 47 8.11 -8.60 2.95
CA ALA A 47 7.33 -7.47 3.40
C ALA A 47 5.87 -7.88 3.62
N LEU A 48 5.19 -7.16 4.51
CA LEU A 48 3.81 -7.37 4.85
C LEU A 48 3.05 -6.03 4.82
N LEU A 49 1.97 -5.99 4.03
CA LEU A 49 0.98 -4.92 4.06
C LEU A 49 -0.20 -5.39 4.90
N VAL A 50 -0.64 -4.58 5.85
CA VAL A 50 -1.78 -4.90 6.73
C VAL A 50 -2.74 -3.73 6.78
N LEU A 51 -4.01 -4.01 6.55
CA LEU A 51 -5.11 -3.05 6.69
C LEU A 51 -5.64 -3.02 8.12
N GLU A 52 -6.32 -1.95 8.51
CA GLU A 52 -6.85 -1.77 9.88
C GLU A 52 -7.83 -2.87 10.35
N ASP A 53 -8.47 -3.57 9.42
CA ASP A 53 -9.37 -4.68 9.69
C ASP A 53 -8.66 -6.02 9.95
N GLY A 54 -7.33 -6.05 9.80
CA GLY A 54 -6.50 -7.25 9.93
C GLY A 54 -6.26 -7.99 8.62
N THR A 55 -6.82 -7.53 7.49
CA THR A 55 -6.51 -8.10 6.17
C THR A 55 -5.03 -7.85 5.85
N ALA A 56 -4.33 -8.91 5.46
CA ALA A 56 -2.90 -8.87 5.21
C ALA A 56 -2.54 -9.35 3.81
N PHE A 57 -1.54 -8.72 3.20
CA PHE A 57 -0.97 -9.06 1.90
C PHE A 57 0.54 -9.25 2.07
N SER A 58 1.02 -10.46 1.78
CA SER A 58 2.45 -10.77 1.79
C SER A 58 3.07 -10.41 0.45
N GLY A 59 4.29 -9.88 0.49
CA GLY A 59 5.04 -9.50 -0.69
C GLY A 59 6.52 -9.36 -0.38
N ARG A 60 7.21 -8.58 -1.22
CA ARG A 60 8.66 -8.35 -1.11
C ARG A 60 8.96 -6.86 -1.00
N SER A 61 10.05 -6.52 -0.34
CA SER A 61 10.49 -5.13 -0.22
C SER A 61 11.01 -4.59 -1.56
N CYS A 62 10.55 -3.40 -1.94
CA CYS A 62 10.93 -2.74 -3.19
C CYS A 62 11.28 -1.25 -3.02
N GLY A 63 11.62 -0.83 -1.80
CA GLY A 63 12.01 0.54 -1.46
C GLY A 63 12.87 0.57 -0.20
N ALA A 64 12.70 1.59 0.65
CA ALA A 64 13.38 1.67 1.93
C ALA A 64 12.99 0.53 2.88
N ALA A 65 13.95 0.04 3.66
CA ALA A 65 13.69 -0.92 4.73
C ALA A 65 13.17 -0.19 5.97
N GLY A 66 12.01 -0.60 6.47
CA GLY A 66 11.39 -0.03 7.66
C GLY A 66 9.94 -0.45 7.82
N GLU A 67 9.20 0.43 8.50
CA GLU A 67 7.75 0.35 8.70
C GLU A 67 7.15 1.72 8.40
N ALA A 68 6.08 1.74 7.62
CA ALA A 68 5.31 2.93 7.29
C ALA A 68 3.86 2.70 7.65
N ILE A 69 3.22 3.68 8.29
CA ILE A 69 1.82 3.66 8.67
C ILE A 69 1.15 4.92 8.14
N GLY A 70 0.06 4.77 7.41
CA GLY A 70 -0.67 5.89 6.82
C GLY A 70 -2.05 5.46 6.32
N ARG A 71 -2.85 6.43 5.87
CA ARG A 71 -4.05 6.14 5.09
C ARG A 71 -3.64 5.53 3.76
N ILE A 72 -4.34 4.51 3.32
CA ILE A 72 -4.08 3.89 2.01
C ILE A 72 -5.05 4.44 0.96
N ALA A 73 -4.48 4.86 -0.17
CA ALA A 73 -5.19 5.29 -1.37
C ALA A 73 -4.73 4.45 -2.56
N PHE A 74 -5.48 4.48 -3.66
CA PHE A 74 -5.06 3.85 -4.90
C PHE A 74 -5.02 4.87 -6.04
N ASP A 75 -4.05 4.69 -6.92
CA ASP A 75 -3.83 5.55 -8.09
C ASP A 75 -4.08 4.76 -9.38
N THR A 76 -4.94 5.32 -10.24
CA THR A 76 -5.36 4.72 -11.51
C THR A 76 -4.60 5.22 -12.72
N ASP A 77 -3.68 6.14 -12.53
CA ASP A 77 -2.88 6.67 -13.61
C ASP A 77 -1.92 5.58 -14.10
N ILE A 78 -1.98 5.34 -15.40
CA ILE A 78 -1.18 4.33 -16.10
C ILE A 78 0.27 4.83 -16.29
N PHE A 79 0.44 6.16 -16.27
CA PHE A 79 1.72 6.85 -16.42
C PHE A 79 1.85 7.91 -15.34
N GLY A 80 3.07 8.39 -15.10
CA GLY A 80 3.27 9.52 -14.19
C GLY A 80 3.34 9.16 -12.71
N TYR A 81 3.81 7.96 -12.34
CA TYR A 81 4.04 7.64 -10.92
C TYR A 81 4.96 8.65 -10.21
N GLN A 82 5.88 9.31 -10.93
CA GLN A 82 6.70 10.38 -10.35
C GLN A 82 5.88 11.62 -9.95
N ALA A 83 4.82 11.95 -10.71
CA ALA A 83 3.91 13.03 -10.37
C ALA A 83 3.07 12.68 -9.12
N ALA A 84 2.64 11.42 -8.99
CA ALA A 84 1.98 10.94 -7.78
C ALA A 84 2.89 11.08 -6.54
N LEU A 85 4.20 10.88 -6.67
CA LEU A 85 5.13 11.10 -5.54
C LEU A 85 5.21 12.56 -5.08
N ALA A 86 4.79 13.52 -5.92
CA ALA A 86 4.75 14.96 -5.61
C ALA A 86 3.35 15.46 -5.22
N ASP A 87 2.30 14.62 -5.28
CA ASP A 87 0.92 15.06 -5.06
C ASP A 87 0.64 15.27 -3.57
N GLU A 88 0.20 16.49 -3.22
CA GLU A 88 -0.22 16.86 -1.86
C GLU A 88 -1.35 15.97 -1.31
N GLY A 89 -2.19 15.40 -2.19
CA GLY A 89 -3.23 14.46 -1.81
C GLY A 89 -2.70 13.14 -1.23
N TYR A 90 -1.44 12.80 -1.49
CA TYR A 90 -0.79 11.58 -0.99
C TYR A 90 0.20 11.84 0.14
N ARG A 91 0.28 13.07 0.67
CA ARG A 91 1.15 13.38 1.80
C ARG A 91 0.83 12.49 3.00
N GLY A 92 1.84 11.76 3.48
CA GLY A 92 1.67 10.86 4.62
C GLY A 92 0.87 9.58 4.31
N ALA A 93 0.49 9.37 3.05
CA ALA A 93 -0.33 8.23 2.63
C ALA A 93 0.54 7.06 2.13
N ILE A 94 -0.08 5.88 2.09
CA ILE A 94 0.40 4.73 1.35
C ILE A 94 -0.34 4.72 0.00
N VAL A 95 0.40 4.71 -1.10
CA VAL A 95 -0.18 4.76 -2.45
C VAL A 95 -0.08 3.39 -3.12
N ALA A 96 -1.23 2.81 -3.46
CA ALA A 96 -1.31 1.58 -4.24
C ALA A 96 -1.48 1.91 -5.72
N PHE A 97 -0.46 1.63 -6.53
CA PHE A 97 -0.55 1.83 -7.97
C PHE A 97 -1.27 0.65 -8.62
N THR A 98 -2.28 0.96 -9.44
CA THR A 98 -3.07 -0.08 -10.11
C THR A 98 -2.44 -0.60 -11.39
N TYR A 99 -1.55 0.18 -12.01
CA TYR A 99 -0.80 -0.30 -13.17
C TYR A 99 0.16 -1.42 -12.74
N PRO A 100 0.16 -2.60 -13.40
CA PRO A 100 0.89 -3.76 -12.91
C PRO A 100 2.40 -3.57 -12.77
N GLN A 101 3.00 -2.75 -13.64
CA GLN A 101 4.45 -2.64 -13.73
C GLN A 101 4.92 -1.20 -13.50
N ILE A 102 5.50 -0.94 -12.33
CA ILE A 102 5.87 0.41 -11.90
C ILE A 102 7.40 0.57 -11.94
N GLY A 103 7.89 1.73 -12.39
CA GLY A 103 9.33 2.00 -12.53
C GLY A 103 9.90 1.79 -13.93
N ASN A 104 9.08 1.46 -14.93
CA ASN A 104 9.51 1.13 -16.29
C ASN A 104 10.35 2.21 -16.99
N PHE A 105 10.07 3.49 -16.74
CA PHE A 105 10.86 4.62 -17.25
C PHE A 105 11.85 5.22 -16.24
N GLY A 106 12.01 4.60 -15.07
CA GLY A 106 12.89 5.07 -14.01
C GLY A 106 12.50 6.44 -13.45
N VAL A 107 13.49 7.14 -12.92
CA VAL A 107 13.38 8.47 -12.33
C VAL A 107 14.25 9.43 -13.12
N ASN A 108 13.72 10.61 -13.45
CA ASN A 108 14.42 11.65 -14.19
C ASN A 108 14.55 12.92 -13.32
N ALA A 109 15.15 13.98 -13.87
CA ALA A 109 15.32 15.25 -13.17
C ALA A 109 14.02 15.98 -12.76
N GLU A 110 12.86 15.58 -13.28
CA GLU A 110 11.55 16.17 -12.93
C GLU A 110 10.94 15.53 -11.67
N ALA A 111 11.53 14.45 -11.17
CA ALA A 111 11.10 13.81 -9.95
C ALA A 111 11.19 14.78 -8.75
N PRO A 112 10.26 14.70 -7.79
CA PRO A 112 10.29 15.57 -6.63
C PRO A 112 11.56 15.33 -5.81
N ALA A 113 12.20 16.40 -5.34
CA ALA A 113 13.34 16.29 -4.43
C ALA A 113 12.95 15.65 -3.09
N HIS A 114 11.68 15.83 -2.70
CA HIS A 114 11.05 15.24 -1.52
C HIS A 114 9.72 14.61 -1.90
N ALA A 115 9.67 13.28 -1.89
CA ALA A 115 8.43 12.56 -2.12
C ALA A 115 7.50 12.66 -0.90
N LEU A 116 6.20 12.75 -1.16
CA LEU A 116 5.17 13.01 -0.14
C LEU A 116 4.53 11.74 0.47
N PRO A 117 4.36 10.63 -0.27
CA PRO A 117 3.90 9.37 0.31
C PRO A 117 4.89 8.80 1.32
N VAL A 118 4.38 8.08 2.33
CA VAL A 118 5.22 7.33 3.29
C VAL A 118 5.46 5.89 2.83
N GLY A 119 4.64 5.40 1.91
CA GLY A 119 4.80 4.07 1.35
C GLY A 119 4.13 3.89 0.00
N ILE A 120 4.57 2.86 -0.71
CA ILE A 120 3.97 2.48 -1.99
C ILE A 120 3.68 0.98 -2.05
N VAL A 121 2.63 0.63 -2.76
CA VAL A 121 2.22 -0.76 -3.03
C VAL A 121 2.15 -0.95 -4.54
N VAL A 122 2.85 -1.97 -5.04
CA VAL A 122 2.89 -2.29 -6.47
C VAL A 122 2.71 -3.78 -6.69
N HIS A 123 2.35 -4.16 -7.92
CA HIS A 123 2.32 -5.56 -8.32
C HIS A 123 3.72 -6.04 -8.73
N ASP A 124 4.35 -5.36 -9.70
CA ASP A 124 5.71 -5.64 -10.18
C ASP A 124 6.55 -4.36 -10.19
N MET A 125 7.70 -4.39 -9.51
CA MET A 125 8.65 -3.27 -9.50
C MET A 125 9.76 -3.49 -10.53
N VAL A 126 9.87 -2.56 -11.49
CA VAL A 126 10.95 -2.56 -12.48
C VAL A 126 12.24 -2.04 -11.86
N ARG A 127 13.29 -2.85 -11.98
CA ARG A 127 14.64 -2.56 -11.47
C ARG A 127 15.62 -2.19 -12.58
N THR A 128 15.25 -2.45 -13.83
CA THR A 128 16.04 -2.11 -15.02
C THR A 128 15.18 -1.23 -15.92
N PRO A 129 15.05 0.06 -15.59
CA PRO A 129 14.26 0.99 -16.39
C PRO A 129 14.85 1.14 -17.79
N SER A 130 13.98 1.40 -18.77
CA SER A 130 14.37 1.61 -20.16
C SER A 130 13.74 2.89 -20.69
N SER A 131 14.40 4.01 -20.41
CA SER A 131 14.04 5.33 -20.93
C SER A 131 15.30 6.16 -21.16
N TRP A 132 15.32 6.94 -22.24
CA TRP A 132 16.42 7.87 -22.53
C TRP A 132 16.54 9.01 -21.51
N GLN A 133 15.46 9.27 -20.76
CA GLN A 133 15.42 10.27 -19.68
C GLN A 133 15.75 9.69 -18.30
N CYS A 134 15.97 8.38 -18.20
CA CYS A 134 16.21 7.73 -16.92
C CYS A 134 17.59 8.12 -16.38
N GLU A 135 17.61 8.71 -15.19
CA GLU A 135 18.83 9.03 -14.45
C GLU A 135 19.06 8.06 -13.29
N LYS A 136 17.98 7.45 -12.77
CA LYS A 136 18.01 6.51 -11.64
C LYS A 136 16.88 5.50 -11.72
N ASP A 137 17.08 4.30 -11.18
CA ASP A 137 15.96 3.37 -10.97
C ASP A 137 15.05 3.83 -9.82
N LEU A 138 13.78 3.44 -9.90
CA LEU A 138 12.78 3.83 -8.92
C LEU A 138 13.05 3.26 -7.51
N PRO A 139 13.43 1.98 -7.33
CA PRO A 139 13.78 1.45 -6.00
C PRO A 139 14.86 2.24 -5.27
N ALA A 140 15.94 2.62 -5.96
CA ALA A 140 17.03 3.41 -5.39
C ALA A 140 16.53 4.80 -4.96
N TYR A 141 15.73 5.47 -5.80
CA TYR A 141 15.09 6.73 -5.44
C TYR A 141 14.22 6.60 -4.19
N LEU A 142 13.37 5.57 -4.10
CA LEU A 142 12.49 5.34 -2.94
C LEU A 142 13.30 5.08 -1.67
N ALA A 143 14.40 4.33 -1.76
CA ALA A 143 15.29 4.07 -0.63
C ALA A 143 15.95 5.35 -0.11
N GLU A 144 16.41 6.24 -1.01
CA GLU A 144 16.97 7.55 -0.65
C GLU A 144 15.94 8.48 -0.01
N GLN A 145 14.69 8.44 -0.48
CA GLN A 145 13.57 9.23 0.06
C GLN A 145 13.00 8.64 1.36
N GLY A 146 13.46 7.46 1.79
CA GLY A 146 12.93 6.78 2.96
C GLY A 146 11.52 6.21 2.79
N ILE A 147 11.06 6.01 1.55
CA ILE A 147 9.73 5.48 1.24
C ILE A 147 9.75 3.95 1.30
N VAL A 148 8.90 3.39 2.15
CA VAL A 148 8.77 1.93 2.27
C VAL A 148 7.92 1.39 1.12
N GLY A 149 8.50 0.49 0.32
CA GLY A 149 7.83 -0.12 -0.83
C GLY A 149 7.57 -1.61 -0.63
N ILE A 150 6.40 -2.08 -1.06
CA ILE A 150 6.05 -3.51 -1.18
C ILE A 150 5.61 -3.84 -2.61
N GLU A 151 6.18 -4.89 -3.17
CA GLU A 151 5.83 -5.48 -4.46
C GLU A 151 5.27 -6.91 -4.30
N ASP A 152 4.85 -7.52 -5.39
CA ASP A 152 4.23 -8.84 -5.46
C ASP A 152 2.85 -8.90 -4.78
N ILE A 153 2.14 -7.77 -4.83
CA ILE A 153 0.78 -7.66 -4.28
C ILE A 153 -0.24 -7.84 -5.40
N ASP A 154 -1.31 -8.60 -5.13
CA ASP A 154 -2.52 -8.55 -5.94
C ASP A 154 -3.22 -7.21 -5.70
N VAL A 155 -2.76 -6.18 -6.42
CA VAL A 155 -3.28 -4.82 -6.33
C VAL A 155 -4.75 -4.76 -6.77
N ARG A 156 -5.25 -5.71 -7.57
CA ARG A 156 -6.66 -5.76 -7.96
C ARG A 156 -7.53 -6.19 -6.79
N ALA A 157 -7.12 -7.23 -6.07
CA ALA A 157 -7.80 -7.67 -4.85
C ALA A 157 -7.77 -6.57 -3.77
N LEU A 158 -6.62 -5.90 -3.62
CA LEU A 158 -6.48 -4.75 -2.72
C LEU A 158 -7.46 -3.63 -3.09
N VAL A 159 -7.47 -3.17 -4.34
CA VAL A 159 -8.36 -2.08 -4.78
C VAL A 159 -9.83 -2.43 -4.68
N ALA A 160 -10.21 -3.68 -4.91
CA ALA A 160 -11.59 -4.13 -4.70
C ALA A 160 -12.03 -3.85 -3.24
N GLN A 161 -11.17 -4.11 -2.26
CA GLN A 161 -11.45 -3.82 -0.86
C GLN A 161 -11.44 -2.33 -0.53
N LEU A 162 -10.53 -1.55 -1.14
CA LEU A 162 -10.43 -0.10 -0.90
C LEU A 162 -11.61 0.67 -1.49
N ARG A 163 -12.24 0.16 -2.55
CA ARG A 163 -13.45 0.77 -3.14
C ARG A 163 -14.64 0.74 -2.18
N ASP A 164 -14.78 -0.34 -1.42
CA ASP A 164 -15.86 -0.46 -0.43
C ASP A 164 -15.55 0.35 0.84
N ARG A 165 -14.26 0.64 1.09
CA ARG A 165 -13.77 1.29 2.32
C ARG A 165 -12.68 2.31 2.01
N PRO A 166 -13.03 3.47 1.42
CA PRO A 166 -12.04 4.45 1.02
C PRO A 166 -11.35 5.08 2.23
N GLY A 167 -10.03 5.24 2.13
CA GLY A 167 -9.25 6.01 3.09
C GLY A 167 -9.11 5.38 4.48
N ILE A 168 -9.22 4.06 4.57
CA ILE A 168 -8.82 3.28 5.74
C ILE A 168 -7.31 3.38 5.99
N TRP A 169 -6.88 2.96 7.17
CA TRP A 169 -5.47 2.93 7.52
C TRP A 169 -4.82 1.60 7.18
N ALA A 170 -3.52 1.67 6.89
CA ALA A 170 -2.69 0.52 6.63
C ALA A 170 -1.27 0.70 7.17
N ALA A 171 -0.55 -0.40 7.30
CA ALA A 171 0.88 -0.44 7.57
C ALA A 171 1.60 -1.30 6.54
N ILE A 172 2.77 -0.86 6.10
CA ILE A 172 3.75 -1.69 5.40
C ILE A 172 4.90 -1.94 6.35
N SER A 173 5.35 -3.18 6.51
CA SER A 173 6.54 -3.51 7.30
C SER A 173 7.42 -4.52 6.56
N THR A 174 8.73 -4.26 6.62
CA THR A 174 9.80 -5.15 6.09
C THR A 174 10.57 -5.84 7.21
N ARG A 175 10.28 -5.50 8.47
CA ARG A 175 10.97 -6.01 9.66
C ARG A 175 10.08 -6.88 10.53
N MET A 176 8.80 -6.52 10.61
CA MET A 176 7.82 -7.22 11.44
C MET A 176 6.76 -7.83 10.53
N LEU A 177 6.72 -9.15 10.48
CA LEU A 177 5.82 -9.91 9.59
C LEU A 177 4.65 -10.54 10.36
N ASP A 178 4.24 -9.88 11.45
CA ASP A 178 3.10 -10.28 12.27
C ASP A 178 1.90 -9.37 11.99
N ALA A 179 0.85 -9.94 11.40
CA ALA A 179 -0.32 -9.19 10.98
C ALA A 179 -1.13 -8.60 12.15
N GLU A 180 -1.22 -9.31 13.28
CA GLU A 180 -2.00 -8.87 14.43
C GLU A 180 -1.34 -7.69 15.14
N ILE A 181 0.00 -7.73 15.27
CA ILE A 181 0.76 -6.63 15.85
C ILE A 181 0.66 -5.40 14.95
N LEU A 182 0.82 -5.56 13.63
CA LEU A 182 0.68 -4.44 12.69
C LEU A 182 -0.73 -3.86 12.69
N ALA A 183 -1.78 -4.68 12.66
CA ALA A 183 -3.16 -4.21 12.74
C ALA A 183 -3.42 -3.42 14.03
N THR A 184 -2.84 -3.86 15.14
CA THR A 184 -2.91 -3.14 16.42
C THR A 184 -2.23 -1.76 16.32
N ARG A 185 -1.02 -1.69 15.75
CA ARG A 185 -0.32 -0.41 15.55
C ARG A 185 -1.08 0.54 14.63
N VAL A 186 -1.67 0.02 13.56
CA VAL A 186 -2.53 0.78 12.64
C VAL A 186 -3.69 1.42 13.40
N ARG A 187 -4.38 0.65 14.25
CA ARG A 187 -5.50 1.15 15.07
C ARG A 187 -5.06 2.19 16.10
N VAL A 188 -3.91 1.99 16.75
CA VAL A 188 -3.33 2.96 17.70
C VAL A 188 -3.00 4.27 16.99
N ARG A 189 -2.36 4.22 15.81
CA ARG A 189 -2.00 5.41 15.03
C ARG A 189 -3.24 6.19 14.58
N LYS A 190 -4.26 5.49 14.06
CA LYS A 190 -5.55 6.06 13.68
C LYS A 190 -6.23 6.78 14.86
N GLY A 191 -6.21 6.16 16.05
CA GLY A 191 -6.76 6.76 17.26
C GLY A 191 -6.04 8.06 17.68
N GLY A 192 -4.73 8.13 17.45
CA GLY A 192 -3.93 9.33 17.74
C GLY A 192 -4.27 10.53 16.85
N GLU A 193 -4.63 10.32 15.58
CA GLU A 193 -5.08 11.41 14.70
C GLU A 193 -6.49 11.91 15.00
N ALA A 194 -7.37 11.08 15.56
CA ALA A 194 -8.72 11.52 15.93
C ALA A 194 -8.74 12.55 17.09
N HIS A 195 -7.60 12.74 17.76
CA HIS A 195 -7.44 13.61 18.92
C HIS A 195 -6.44 14.77 18.71
N ALA A 196 -5.89 14.93 17.51
CA ALA A 196 -4.98 16.01 17.12
C ALA A 196 -5.69 17.06 16.27
#